data_AF-A0A4Q3TW11-F1
#
_entry.id   AF-A0A4Q3TW11-F1
#
_cell.length_a   1.000
_cell.length_b   1.000
_cell.length_c   1.000
_cell.angle_alpha   90.00
_cell.angle_beta   90.00
_cell.angle_gamma   90.00
#
_symmetry.space_group_name_H-M   'P 1'
#
loop_
_entity.id
_entity.type
_entity.pdbx_description
1 polymer ?
#
loop_
_entity_poly.entity_id
_entity_poly.type
_entity_poly.pdbx_seq_one_letter_code
_entity_poly.pdbx_strand_id
1 'polypeptide(L)'
;MSDLDAKINDHFAGFVVRKDLVKTVKGNAIVPTYVLEYLLGQYCATDDEATILTGIETVKEILRKHYVHRSEAGLVQSTIKEKGRYKVIDQVSVALNEKTDSYEAVFENLGIKKVAVDGGTVKAHPKLLVTGVWCIADVQYEFDEDARVAPWILESIKPIQIAKVDFDQYRQARAAFTTDEWIDLLMQSIGFNPGAFSRRNKLLQLMRLVPFVERNYNLMELGPKGTGKSHIYSEFSPHGQLISGGEVSVPKLFVNNATGRIGLVGYWDVVAFDEFAGREKSANKALVDIMKNYMANKSFSRGINPMGAEASFSFVGNTDHNVPFMLKNSDLFEALPSQFHDSAFIDRLHAYLPGWEVDVIRGEMFTKGYG
;
A
#
# COMPACT_ATOMS: atom_id res chain seq x y z
N MET A 1 -24.47 -12.72 13.21
CA MET A 1 -24.32 -11.92 11.99
C MET A 1 -25.26 -10.73 12.12
N SER A 2 -24.81 -9.50 11.88
CA SER A 2 -25.69 -8.31 11.92
C SER A 2 -26.52 -8.20 10.63
N ASP A 3 -27.57 -7.36 10.64
CA ASP A 3 -28.37 -7.09 9.42
C ASP A 3 -27.51 -6.53 8.28
N LEU A 4 -26.52 -5.70 8.63
CA LEU A 4 -25.54 -5.16 7.68
C LEU A 4 -24.67 -6.29 7.11
N ASP A 5 -24.14 -7.18 7.94
CA ASP A 5 -23.32 -8.32 7.48
C ASP A 5 -24.10 -9.25 6.54
N ALA A 6 -25.37 -9.52 6.83
CA ALA A 6 -26.22 -10.36 5.98
C ALA A 6 -26.43 -9.70 4.60
N LYS A 7 -26.72 -8.40 4.59
CA LYS A 7 -26.89 -7.61 3.37
C LYS A 7 -25.60 -7.49 2.54
N ILE A 8 -24.45 -7.38 3.21
CA ILE A 8 -23.14 -7.38 2.57
C ILE A 8 -22.88 -8.72 1.87
N ASN A 9 -23.13 -9.84 2.55
CA ASN A 9 -22.94 -11.17 1.93
C ASN A 9 -23.89 -11.41 0.76
N ASP A 10 -25.14 -10.96 0.84
CA ASP A 10 -26.12 -11.11 -0.25
C ASP A 10 -25.70 -10.37 -1.53
N HIS A 11 -25.17 -9.14 -1.41
CA HIS A 11 -24.81 -8.31 -2.56
C HIS A 11 -23.36 -8.40 -3.02
N PHE A 12 -22.44 -8.81 -2.14
CA PHE A 12 -20.99 -8.83 -2.39
C PHE A 12 -20.34 -10.20 -2.11
N ALA A 13 -21.11 -11.30 -2.20
CA ALA A 13 -20.57 -12.65 -2.14
C ALA A 13 -19.34 -12.81 -3.05
N GLY A 14 -18.26 -13.39 -2.52
CA GLY A 14 -16.99 -13.55 -3.24
C GLY A 14 -16.07 -12.31 -3.24
N PHE A 15 -16.54 -11.13 -2.80
CA PHE A 15 -15.74 -9.90 -2.73
C PHE A 15 -15.38 -9.50 -1.31
N VAL A 16 -16.07 -10.05 -0.31
CA VAL A 16 -15.91 -9.69 1.10
C VAL A 16 -15.33 -10.84 1.90
N VAL A 17 -14.61 -10.48 2.94
CA VAL A 17 -14.06 -11.44 3.90
C VAL A 17 -14.42 -11.01 5.31
N ARG A 18 -14.55 -11.99 6.21
CA ARG A 18 -14.76 -11.70 7.62
C ARG A 18 -13.48 -11.14 8.24
N LYS A 19 -13.52 -9.90 8.72
CA LYS A 19 -12.32 -9.11 9.08
C LYS A 19 -11.60 -9.62 10.33
N ASP A 20 -12.27 -10.36 11.20
CA ASP A 20 -11.62 -10.97 12.37
C ASP A 20 -10.65 -12.11 12.01
N LEU A 21 -10.84 -12.75 10.86
CA LEU A 21 -10.02 -13.87 10.39
C LEU A 21 -8.57 -13.46 10.16
N VAL A 22 -8.33 -12.21 9.74
CA VAL A 22 -6.99 -11.66 9.55
C VAL A 22 -6.14 -11.83 10.82
N LYS A 23 -6.70 -11.49 11.98
CA LYS A 23 -6.00 -11.63 13.28
C LYS A 23 -5.68 -13.10 13.60
N THR A 24 -6.56 -14.01 13.21
CA THR A 24 -6.41 -15.45 13.43
C THR A 24 -5.30 -16.06 12.55
N VAL A 25 -5.09 -15.55 11.33
CA VAL A 25 -4.08 -16.08 10.40
C VAL A 25 -2.74 -15.34 10.44
N LYS A 26 -2.71 -14.07 10.85
CA LYS A 26 -1.50 -13.23 10.84
C LYS A 26 -0.34 -13.85 11.61
N GLY A 27 -0.62 -14.47 12.77
CA GLY A 27 0.40 -15.12 13.60
C GLY A 27 1.61 -14.20 13.81
N ASN A 28 2.81 -14.70 13.48
CA ASN A 28 4.07 -13.95 13.48
C ASN A 28 4.50 -13.48 12.08
N ALA A 29 3.67 -13.68 11.05
CA ALA A 29 4.01 -13.27 9.69
C ALA A 29 3.95 -11.74 9.57
N ILE A 30 5.09 -11.13 9.20
CA ILE A 30 5.20 -9.68 8.97
C ILE A 30 4.75 -9.38 7.53
N VAL A 31 3.47 -9.60 7.29
CA VAL A 31 2.85 -9.44 5.98
C VAL A 31 1.75 -8.37 6.08
N PRO A 32 1.62 -7.48 5.07
CA PRO A 32 0.56 -6.49 5.06
C PRO A 32 -0.84 -7.11 5.12
N THR A 33 -1.76 -6.41 5.76
CA THR A 33 -3.14 -6.88 5.95
C THR A 33 -3.84 -7.23 4.63
N TYR A 34 -3.70 -6.40 3.59
CA TYR A 34 -4.30 -6.68 2.28
C TYR A 34 -3.83 -8.01 1.65
N VAL A 35 -2.61 -8.48 1.96
CA VAL A 35 -2.10 -9.76 1.45
C VAL A 35 -2.81 -10.92 2.14
N LEU A 36 -3.03 -10.81 3.45
CA LEU A 36 -3.79 -11.79 4.22
C LEU A 36 -5.24 -11.83 3.78
N GLU A 37 -5.85 -10.66 3.56
CA GLU A 37 -7.22 -10.55 3.05
C GLU A 37 -7.34 -11.13 1.63
N TYR A 38 -6.35 -10.95 0.78
CA TYR A 38 -6.33 -11.57 -0.54
C TYR A 38 -6.31 -13.11 -0.47
N LEU A 39 -5.49 -13.67 0.42
CA LEU A 39 -5.45 -15.12 0.63
C LEU A 39 -6.77 -15.62 1.22
N LEU A 40 -7.29 -14.94 2.24
CA LEU A 40 -8.59 -15.26 2.82
C LEU A 40 -9.73 -15.13 1.79
N GLY A 41 -9.68 -14.17 0.88
CA GLY A 41 -10.68 -14.02 -0.19
C GLY A 41 -10.71 -15.19 -1.17
N GLN A 42 -9.61 -15.95 -1.30
CA GLN A 42 -9.58 -17.14 -2.16
C GLN A 42 -10.16 -18.39 -1.49
N TYR A 43 -10.11 -18.48 -0.16
CA TYR A 43 -10.45 -19.72 0.57
C TYR A 43 -11.59 -19.55 1.59
N CYS A 44 -11.97 -18.31 1.92
CA CYS A 44 -12.90 -17.95 2.99
C CYS A 44 -13.94 -16.90 2.56
N ALA A 45 -14.16 -16.68 1.25
CA ALA A 45 -15.16 -15.73 0.75
C ALA A 45 -16.58 -16.33 0.74
N THR A 46 -17.02 -16.80 1.90
CA THR A 46 -18.35 -17.38 2.17
C THR A 46 -18.72 -17.12 3.61
N ASP A 47 -20.00 -17.27 3.96
CA ASP A 47 -20.54 -17.20 5.31
C ASP A 47 -20.76 -18.58 5.97
N ASP A 48 -20.45 -19.68 5.27
CA ASP A 48 -20.46 -21.04 5.83
C ASP A 48 -19.27 -21.30 6.76
N GLU A 49 -19.53 -21.47 8.06
CA GLU A 49 -18.50 -21.62 9.08
C GLU A 49 -17.59 -22.85 8.86
N ALA A 50 -18.12 -23.96 8.33
CA ALA A 50 -17.31 -25.16 8.09
C ALA A 50 -16.27 -24.92 6.98
N THR A 51 -16.70 -24.25 5.91
CA THR A 51 -15.82 -23.83 4.82
C THR A 51 -14.81 -22.80 5.30
N ILE A 52 -15.22 -21.81 6.10
CA ILE A 52 -14.31 -20.81 6.68
C ILE A 52 -13.20 -21.47 7.52
N LEU A 53 -13.54 -22.41 8.40
CA LEU A 53 -12.55 -23.11 9.24
C LEU A 53 -11.52 -23.87 8.41
N THR A 54 -11.98 -24.56 7.36
CA THR A 54 -11.10 -25.28 6.43
C THR A 54 -10.21 -24.30 5.64
N GLY A 55 -10.78 -23.17 5.21
CA GLY A 55 -10.05 -22.12 4.52
C GLY A 55 -8.97 -21.47 5.38
N ILE A 56 -9.25 -21.22 6.67
CA ILE A 56 -8.26 -20.69 7.62
C ILE A 56 -7.04 -21.59 7.74
N GLU A 57 -7.25 -22.90 7.91
CA GLU A 57 -6.13 -23.85 8.01
C GLU A 57 -5.33 -23.93 6.71
N THR A 58 -6.01 -23.85 5.56
CA THR A 58 -5.35 -23.76 4.24
C THR A 58 -4.47 -22.51 4.13
N VAL A 59 -4.98 -21.34 4.53
CA VAL A 59 -4.22 -20.09 4.51
C VAL A 59 -3.02 -20.13 5.46
N LYS A 60 -3.19 -20.67 6.67
CA LYS A 60 -2.07 -20.86 7.62
C LYS A 60 -1.00 -21.78 7.04
N GLU A 61 -1.40 -22.86 6.36
CA GLU A 61 -0.47 -23.77 5.72
C GLU A 61 0.30 -23.11 4.58
N ILE A 62 -0.39 -22.32 3.74
CA ILE A 62 0.23 -21.54 2.67
C ILE A 62 1.27 -20.57 3.23
N LEU A 63 0.91 -19.79 4.26
CA LEU A 63 1.84 -18.85 4.89
C LEU A 63 3.04 -19.60 5.48
N ARG A 64 2.81 -20.65 6.27
CA ARG A 64 3.90 -21.44 6.89
C ARG A 64 4.86 -22.04 5.87
N LYS A 65 4.37 -22.50 4.71
CA LYS A 65 5.20 -23.16 3.70
C LYS A 65 5.89 -22.19 2.74
N HIS A 66 5.21 -21.11 2.37
CA HIS A 66 5.59 -20.29 1.23
C HIS A 66 6.01 -18.87 1.62
N TYR A 67 5.57 -18.33 2.75
CA TYR A 67 6.06 -17.03 3.19
C TYR A 67 7.52 -17.11 3.59
N VAL A 68 8.34 -16.21 3.04
CA VAL A 68 9.77 -16.20 3.31
C VAL A 68 10.06 -15.26 4.48
N HIS A 69 10.40 -15.85 5.62
CA HIS A 69 11.02 -15.09 6.71
C HIS A 69 12.49 -14.82 6.38
N ARG A 70 12.93 -13.56 6.47
CA ARG A 70 14.34 -13.17 6.20
C ARG A 70 15.36 -14.00 6.99
N SER A 71 15.03 -14.38 8.22
CA SER A 71 15.88 -15.24 9.07
C SER A 71 16.02 -16.67 8.55
N GLU A 72 15.08 -17.14 7.73
CA GLU A 72 15.03 -18.49 7.18
C GLU A 72 15.35 -18.51 5.67
N ALA A 73 15.70 -17.36 5.08
CA ALA A 73 15.95 -17.22 3.65
C ALA A 73 16.94 -18.26 3.10
N GLY A 74 18.04 -18.51 3.82
CA GLY A 74 19.02 -19.53 3.42
C GLY A 74 18.47 -20.96 3.40
N LEU A 75 17.55 -21.30 4.31
CA LEU A 75 16.88 -22.60 4.32
C LEU A 75 15.93 -22.74 3.13
N VAL A 76 15.19 -21.68 2.79
CA VAL A 76 14.31 -21.66 1.63
C VAL A 76 15.11 -21.74 0.33
N GLN A 77 16.22 -21.01 0.20
CA GLN A 77 17.14 -21.11 -0.94
C GLN A 77 17.68 -22.54 -1.11
N SER A 78 18.12 -23.17 -0.03
CA SER A 78 18.54 -24.58 -0.04
C SER A 78 17.40 -25.51 -0.48
N THR A 79 16.18 -25.27 0.02
CA THR A 79 15.00 -26.05 -0.38
C THR A 79 14.69 -25.91 -1.88
N ILE A 80 14.81 -24.70 -2.45
CA ILE A 80 14.64 -24.48 -3.89
C ILE A 80 15.71 -25.26 -4.66
N LYS A 81 16.98 -25.15 -4.26
CA LYS A 81 18.09 -25.86 -4.90
C LYS A 81 17.88 -27.38 -4.91
N GLU A 82 17.55 -27.98 -3.77
CA GLU A 82 17.41 -29.44 -3.66
C GLU A 82 16.14 -29.96 -4.34
N LYS A 83 15.07 -29.16 -4.43
CA LYS A 83 13.83 -29.55 -5.13
C LYS A 83 13.77 -29.10 -6.59
N GLY A 84 14.74 -28.32 -7.05
CA GLY A 84 14.74 -27.63 -8.35
C GLY A 84 13.81 -26.41 -8.40
N ARG A 85 12.60 -26.50 -7.83
CA ARG A 85 11.61 -25.41 -7.82
C ARG A 85 10.85 -25.32 -6.50
N TYR A 86 10.43 -24.10 -6.15
CA TYR A 86 9.59 -23.87 -4.97
C TYR A 86 8.73 -22.62 -5.11
N LYS A 87 7.54 -22.66 -4.50
CA LYS A 87 6.64 -21.52 -4.43
C LYS A 87 6.98 -20.66 -3.22
N VAL A 88 7.06 -19.35 -3.40
CA VAL A 88 7.33 -18.37 -2.35
C VAL A 88 6.32 -17.21 -2.38
N ILE A 89 6.07 -16.63 -1.22
CA ILE A 89 5.36 -15.36 -1.05
C ILE A 89 6.39 -14.34 -0.60
N ASP A 90 6.67 -13.37 -1.45
CA ASP A 90 7.71 -12.38 -1.24
C ASP A 90 7.37 -11.05 -1.94
N GLN A 91 8.09 -9.99 -1.58
CA GLN A 91 8.09 -8.73 -2.28
C GLN A 91 9.13 -8.79 -3.41
N VAL A 92 8.66 -8.61 -4.64
CA VAL A 92 9.47 -8.76 -5.86
C VAL A 92 9.53 -7.44 -6.62
N SER A 93 10.73 -7.06 -7.06
CA SER A 93 10.95 -5.96 -7.99
C SER A 93 11.78 -6.43 -9.18
N VAL A 94 11.67 -5.75 -10.32
CA VAL A 94 12.37 -6.07 -11.57
C VAL A 94 13.14 -4.85 -12.06
N ALA A 95 14.28 -5.08 -12.71
CA ALA A 95 15.03 -4.06 -13.43
C ALA A 95 15.52 -4.60 -14.78
N LEU A 96 15.69 -3.70 -15.76
CA LEU A 96 16.39 -4.01 -17.00
C LEU A 96 17.90 -4.00 -16.72
N ASN A 97 18.57 -5.10 -17.04
CA ASN A 97 20.03 -5.17 -17.11
C ASN A 97 20.47 -4.88 -18.54
N GLU A 98 20.86 -3.64 -18.81
CA GLU A 98 21.31 -3.16 -20.13
C GLU A 98 22.58 -3.86 -20.63
N LYS A 99 23.38 -4.46 -19.73
CA LYS A 99 24.62 -5.16 -20.11
C LYS A 99 24.35 -6.52 -20.74
N THR A 100 23.27 -7.16 -20.31
CA THR A 100 22.88 -8.51 -20.75
C THR A 100 21.59 -8.51 -21.56
N ASP A 101 21.00 -7.32 -21.78
CA ASP A 101 19.71 -7.13 -22.45
C ASP A 101 18.60 -8.04 -21.89
N SER A 102 18.54 -8.14 -20.56
CA SER A 102 17.64 -9.05 -19.85
C SER A 102 16.94 -8.39 -18.67
N TYR A 103 15.77 -8.89 -18.29
CA TYR A 103 15.10 -8.46 -17.07
C TYR A 103 15.52 -9.33 -15.90
N GLU A 104 15.88 -8.66 -14.80
CA GLU A 104 16.34 -9.30 -13.57
C GLU A 104 15.45 -8.91 -12.40
N ALA A 105 14.89 -9.91 -11.73
CA ALA A 105 14.14 -9.74 -10.48
C ALA A 105 15.06 -9.76 -9.25
N VAL A 106 14.59 -9.07 -8.22
CA VAL A 106 15.09 -9.10 -6.86
C VAL A 106 13.95 -9.52 -5.95
N PHE A 107 14.22 -10.50 -5.09
CA PHE A 107 13.31 -10.97 -4.06
C PHE A 107 13.81 -10.46 -2.71
N GLU A 108 13.02 -9.61 -2.06
CA GLU A 108 13.46 -8.87 -0.88
C GLU A 108 13.69 -9.77 0.34
N ASN A 109 12.77 -10.68 0.66
CA ASN A 109 12.88 -11.51 1.86
C ASN A 109 13.70 -12.78 1.62
N LEU A 110 13.59 -13.38 0.44
CA LEU A 110 14.44 -14.49 0.02
C LEU A 110 15.88 -14.07 -0.20
N GLY A 111 16.14 -12.78 -0.43
CA GLY A 111 17.49 -12.22 -0.49
C GLY A 111 18.26 -12.63 -1.75
N ILE A 112 17.56 -13.02 -2.82
CA ILE A 112 18.18 -13.37 -4.11
C ILE A 112 18.05 -12.20 -5.10
N LYS A 113 19.06 -12.07 -5.96
CA LYS A 113 19.17 -11.03 -6.99
C LYS A 113 19.50 -11.68 -8.31
N LYS A 114 19.32 -10.92 -9.40
CA LYS A 114 19.58 -11.38 -10.77
C LYS A 114 18.74 -12.59 -11.14
N VAL A 115 17.51 -12.67 -10.65
CA VAL A 115 16.59 -13.76 -11.04
C VAL A 115 16.13 -13.49 -12.46
N ALA A 116 16.34 -14.41 -13.39
CA ALA A 116 15.95 -14.21 -14.78
C ALA A 116 14.43 -14.11 -14.91
N VAL A 117 13.95 -13.10 -15.65
CA VAL A 117 12.53 -12.85 -15.90
C VAL A 117 12.27 -12.69 -17.39
N ASP A 118 11.21 -13.33 -17.89
CA ASP A 118 10.81 -13.18 -19.28
C ASP A 118 10.13 -11.82 -19.54
N GLY A 119 10.27 -11.31 -20.76
CA GLY A 119 9.68 -10.01 -21.13
C GLY A 119 8.15 -9.99 -21.13
N GLY A 120 7.48 -11.14 -21.25
CA GLY A 120 6.02 -11.26 -21.17
C GLY A 120 5.50 -10.95 -19.77
N THR A 121 6.14 -11.52 -18.74
CA THR A 121 5.87 -11.22 -17.33
C THR A 121 5.98 -9.73 -17.03
N VAL A 122 7.04 -9.08 -17.51
CA VAL A 122 7.25 -7.63 -17.29
C VAL A 122 6.18 -6.78 -17.97
N LYS A 123 5.80 -7.13 -19.21
CA LYS A 123 4.73 -6.44 -19.94
C LYS A 123 3.37 -6.59 -19.26
N ALA A 124 3.08 -7.76 -18.69
CA ALA A 124 1.83 -8.01 -17.96
C ALA A 124 1.80 -7.29 -16.60
N HIS A 125 2.96 -7.07 -15.97
CA HIS A 125 3.08 -6.54 -14.62
C HIS A 125 4.08 -5.37 -14.52
N PRO A 126 3.82 -4.24 -15.19
CA PRO A 126 4.77 -3.12 -15.28
C PRO A 126 5.12 -2.49 -13.92
N LYS A 127 4.27 -2.61 -12.89
CA LYS A 127 4.54 -2.12 -11.53
C LYS A 127 5.78 -2.76 -10.90
N LEU A 128 6.18 -3.95 -11.33
CA LEU A 128 7.41 -4.61 -10.86
C LEU A 128 8.67 -3.80 -11.22
N LEU A 129 8.65 -3.00 -12.29
CA LEU A 129 9.80 -2.20 -12.77
C LEU A 129 10.10 -0.95 -11.93
N VAL A 130 9.46 -0.79 -10.77
CA VAL A 130 9.43 0.50 -10.06
C VAL A 130 9.73 0.30 -8.60
N THR A 131 9.05 -0.69 -8.03
CA THR A 131 9.01 -0.95 -6.61
C THR A 131 8.79 -2.42 -6.36
N GLY A 132 8.95 -2.83 -5.11
CA GLY A 132 8.60 -4.15 -4.66
C GLY A 132 7.10 -4.34 -4.60
N VAL A 133 6.57 -5.34 -5.32
CA VAL A 133 5.17 -5.77 -5.25
C VAL A 133 5.10 -7.11 -4.54
N TRP A 134 4.14 -7.28 -3.63
CA TRP A 134 3.90 -8.58 -3.00
C TRP A 134 3.34 -9.57 -4.02
N CYS A 135 3.99 -10.72 -4.13
CA CYS A 135 3.71 -11.71 -5.15
C CYS A 135 3.74 -13.12 -4.57
N ILE A 136 2.92 -14.00 -5.14
CA ILE A 136 3.12 -15.45 -5.04
C ILE A 136 3.90 -15.85 -6.29
N ALA A 137 5.10 -16.39 -6.14
CA ALA A 137 6.00 -16.69 -7.25
C ALA A 137 6.49 -18.15 -7.20
N ASP A 138 6.65 -18.77 -8.36
CA ASP A 138 7.39 -20.02 -8.51
C ASP A 138 8.81 -19.68 -8.93
N VAL A 139 9.77 -20.05 -8.08
CA VAL A 139 11.20 -19.79 -8.27
C VAL A 139 11.90 -21.12 -8.51
N GLN A 140 12.69 -21.17 -9.57
CA GLN A 140 13.52 -22.30 -9.94
C GLN A 140 14.99 -21.97 -9.70
N TYR A 141 15.75 -23.01 -9.35
CA TYR A 141 17.21 -22.97 -9.31
C TYR A 141 17.78 -24.01 -10.26
N GLU A 142 18.57 -23.56 -11.23
CA GLU A 142 19.27 -24.39 -12.20
C GLU A 142 20.71 -23.89 -12.32
N PHE A 143 21.66 -24.72 -11.87
CA PHE A 143 23.07 -24.34 -11.93
C PHE A 143 23.59 -24.49 -13.36
N ASP A 144 24.29 -23.47 -13.84
CA ASP A 144 25.00 -23.46 -15.12
C ASP A 144 26.51 -23.24 -14.85
N GLU A 145 27.36 -23.89 -15.65
CA GLU A 145 28.81 -23.73 -15.56
C GLU A 145 29.28 -22.35 -16.07
N ASP A 146 28.52 -21.71 -16.97
CA ASP A 146 28.78 -20.33 -17.39
C ASP A 146 28.28 -19.36 -16.30
N ALA A 147 29.23 -18.75 -15.59
CA ALA A 147 28.96 -17.77 -14.54
C ALA A 147 28.16 -16.52 -15.00
N ARG A 148 27.95 -16.33 -16.30
CA ARG A 148 27.08 -15.28 -16.84
C ARG A 148 25.60 -15.65 -16.80
N VAL A 149 25.26 -16.94 -16.75
CA VAL A 149 23.89 -17.41 -16.66
C VAL A 149 23.45 -17.33 -15.20
N ALA A 150 22.36 -16.60 -14.96
CA ALA A 150 21.79 -16.51 -13.63
C ALA A 150 21.18 -17.87 -13.24
N PRO A 151 21.55 -18.45 -12.10
CA PRO A 151 21.03 -19.76 -11.72
C PRO A 151 19.60 -19.71 -11.18
N TRP A 152 19.07 -18.51 -10.91
CA TRP A 152 17.73 -18.29 -10.41
C TRP A 152 16.82 -17.88 -11.56
N ILE A 153 15.70 -18.57 -11.72
CA ILE A 153 14.74 -18.33 -12.80
C ILE A 153 13.36 -18.11 -12.17
N LEU A 154 12.66 -17.07 -12.63
CA LEU A 154 11.25 -16.87 -12.32
C LEU A 154 10.40 -17.66 -13.31
N GLU A 155 9.77 -18.74 -12.86
CA GLU A 155 8.87 -19.53 -13.72
C GLU A 155 7.49 -18.87 -13.84
N SER A 156 6.94 -18.42 -12.71
CA SER A 156 5.61 -17.82 -12.68
C SER A 156 5.53 -16.78 -11.56
N ILE A 157 4.69 -15.76 -11.76
CA ILE A 157 4.41 -14.76 -10.75
C ILE A 157 2.94 -14.37 -10.78
N LYS A 158 2.36 -14.25 -9.59
CA LYS A 158 1.01 -13.74 -9.38
C LYS A 158 1.08 -12.58 -8.38
N PRO A 159 1.03 -11.34 -8.85
CA PRO A 159 0.94 -10.18 -7.98
C PRO A 159 -0.32 -10.24 -7.10
N ILE A 160 -0.15 -9.89 -5.83
CA ILE A 160 -1.24 -9.83 -4.85
C ILE A 160 -1.92 -8.48 -5.00
N GLN A 161 -2.87 -8.43 -5.93
CA GLN A 161 -3.60 -7.22 -6.33
C GLN A 161 -5.07 -7.57 -6.61
N ILE A 162 -5.91 -6.53 -6.69
CA ILE A 162 -7.31 -6.67 -7.11
C ILE A 162 -7.30 -7.10 -8.58
N ALA A 163 -7.86 -8.28 -8.88
CA ALA A 163 -7.78 -8.89 -10.21
C ALA A 163 -8.60 -8.12 -11.26
N LYS A 164 -9.80 -7.66 -10.89
CA LYS A 164 -10.69 -6.90 -11.77
C LYS A 164 -11.70 -6.12 -10.94
N VAL A 165 -11.95 -4.86 -11.31
CA VAL A 165 -13.02 -4.03 -10.75
C VAL A 165 -14.12 -3.93 -11.80
N ASP A 166 -15.34 -4.34 -11.46
CA ASP A 166 -16.54 -4.15 -12.29
C ASP A 166 -17.36 -2.98 -11.74
N PHE A 167 -17.15 -1.79 -12.32
CA PHE A 167 -17.79 -0.57 -11.84
C PHE A 167 -19.32 -0.64 -11.89
N ASP A 168 -19.90 -1.25 -12.92
CA ASP A 168 -21.35 -1.34 -13.06
C ASP A 168 -21.95 -2.28 -12.01
N GLN A 169 -21.27 -3.37 -11.69
CA GLN A 169 -21.67 -4.24 -10.58
C GLN A 169 -21.68 -3.48 -9.24
N TYR A 170 -20.63 -2.74 -8.91
CA TYR A 170 -20.57 -1.93 -7.68
C TYR A 170 -21.67 -0.86 -7.65
N ARG A 171 -21.96 -0.22 -8.78
CA ARG A 171 -23.02 0.79 -8.89
C ARG A 171 -24.41 0.18 -8.64
N GLN A 172 -24.67 -1.02 -9.16
CA GLN A 172 -25.94 -1.72 -8.94
C GLN A 172 -26.07 -2.16 -7.47
N ALA A 173 -25.04 -2.79 -6.91
CA ALA A 173 -25.04 -3.22 -5.51
C ALA A 173 -25.22 -2.02 -4.56
N ARG A 174 -24.57 -0.88 -4.84
CA ARG A 174 -24.72 0.36 -4.07
C ARG A 174 -26.17 0.82 -3.94
N ALA A 175 -27.02 0.58 -4.94
CA ALA A 175 -28.42 1.00 -4.93
C ALA A 175 -29.25 0.29 -3.84
N ALA A 176 -28.80 -0.88 -3.36
CA ALA A 176 -29.46 -1.60 -2.27
C ALA A 176 -29.18 -0.98 -0.88
N PHE A 177 -28.17 -0.12 -0.75
CA PHE A 177 -27.74 0.46 0.53
C PHE A 177 -28.19 1.91 0.66
N THR A 178 -28.64 2.29 1.86
CA THR A 178 -28.74 3.69 2.25
C THR A 178 -27.34 4.31 2.36
N THR A 179 -27.26 5.64 2.39
CA THR A 179 -25.98 6.34 2.54
C THR A 179 -25.28 5.99 3.85
N ASP A 180 -26.01 5.86 4.95
CA ASP A 180 -25.40 5.54 6.25
C ASP A 180 -24.92 4.08 6.29
N GLU A 181 -25.70 3.12 5.76
CA GLU A 181 -25.23 1.73 5.61
C GLU A 181 -24.00 1.64 4.70
N TRP A 182 -23.94 2.46 3.64
CA TRP A 182 -22.78 2.47 2.75
C TRP A 182 -21.53 3.00 3.44
N ILE A 183 -21.66 4.07 4.24
CA ILE A 183 -20.56 4.57 5.08
C ILE A 183 -20.10 3.46 6.04
N ASP A 184 -21.04 2.74 6.63
CA ASP A 184 -20.74 1.67 7.60
C ASP A 184 -20.05 0.47 6.94
N LEU A 185 -20.47 0.08 5.73
CA LEU A 185 -19.77 -0.91 4.92
C LEU A 185 -18.34 -0.45 4.62
N LEU A 186 -18.13 0.78 4.14
CA LEU A 186 -16.78 1.28 3.85
C LEU A 186 -15.89 1.28 5.11
N MET A 187 -16.46 1.63 6.26
CA MET A 187 -15.78 1.55 7.56
C MET A 187 -15.42 0.10 7.94
N GLN A 188 -16.32 -0.87 7.74
CA GLN A 188 -16.02 -2.29 7.95
C GLN A 188 -14.95 -2.80 6.98
N SER A 189 -14.97 -2.36 5.71
CA SER A 189 -14.00 -2.75 4.69
C SER A 189 -12.58 -2.30 5.03
N ILE A 190 -12.41 -1.12 5.64
CA ILE A 190 -11.11 -0.67 6.17
C ILE A 190 -10.78 -1.25 7.56
N GLY A 191 -11.61 -2.15 8.08
CA GLY A 191 -11.36 -2.92 9.30
C GLY A 191 -11.96 -2.34 10.58
N PHE A 192 -12.72 -1.25 10.53
CA PHE A 192 -13.30 -0.60 11.71
C PHE A 192 -14.74 -1.00 11.99
N ASN A 193 -15.10 -1.10 13.27
CA ASN A 193 -16.47 -1.28 13.73
C ASN A 193 -17.21 0.07 13.65
N PRO A 194 -18.20 0.24 12.76
CA PRO A 194 -18.86 1.53 12.57
C PRO A 194 -19.58 2.02 13.84
N GLY A 195 -20.08 1.11 14.69
CA GLY A 195 -20.76 1.47 15.93
C GLY A 195 -19.86 2.15 16.96
N ALA A 196 -18.53 2.03 16.84
CA ALA A 196 -17.57 2.68 17.72
C ALA A 196 -17.26 4.14 17.32
N PHE A 197 -17.78 4.63 16.19
CA PHE A 197 -17.44 5.94 15.64
C PHE A 197 -18.69 6.81 15.48
N SER A 198 -18.54 8.10 15.82
CA SER A 198 -19.49 9.12 15.39
C SER A 198 -19.47 9.28 13.87
N ARG A 199 -20.53 9.85 13.28
CA ARG A 199 -20.55 10.16 11.84
C ARG A 199 -19.35 11.02 11.40
N ARG A 200 -18.97 12.00 12.23
CA ARG A 200 -17.79 12.85 11.99
C ARG A 200 -16.51 12.02 11.92
N ASN A 201 -16.31 11.09 12.86
CA ASN A 201 -15.10 10.27 12.90
C ASN A 201 -15.07 9.26 11.75
N LYS A 202 -16.23 8.70 11.34
CA LYS A 202 -16.33 7.87 10.13
C LYS A 202 -15.86 8.65 8.89
N LEU A 203 -16.37 9.88 8.70
CA LEU A 203 -15.99 10.71 7.55
C LEU A 203 -14.50 11.10 7.58
N LEU A 204 -13.91 11.33 8.75
CA LEU A 204 -12.47 11.57 8.88
C LEU A 204 -11.65 10.35 8.46
N GLN A 205 -12.06 9.14 8.85
CA GLN A 205 -11.38 7.91 8.42
C GLN A 205 -11.50 7.71 6.90
N LEU A 206 -12.69 7.92 6.33
CA LEU A 206 -12.91 7.81 4.88
C LEU A 206 -12.20 8.91 4.08
N MET A 207 -11.97 10.10 4.65
CA MET A 207 -11.19 11.16 4.01
C MET A 207 -9.76 10.73 3.69
N ARG A 208 -9.17 9.84 4.51
CA ARG A 208 -7.85 9.24 4.24
C ARG A 208 -7.81 8.38 2.97
N LEU A 209 -8.98 7.95 2.47
CA LEU A 209 -9.10 7.15 1.25
C LEU A 209 -9.23 8.01 -0.02
N VAL A 210 -9.61 9.28 0.10
CA VAL A 210 -9.80 10.17 -1.05
C VAL A 210 -8.55 10.24 -1.96
N PRO A 211 -7.31 10.31 -1.43
CA PRO A 211 -6.10 10.26 -2.25
C PRO A 211 -6.00 9.05 -3.19
N PHE A 212 -6.60 7.91 -2.84
CA PHE A 212 -6.60 6.71 -3.67
C PHE A 212 -7.62 6.75 -4.81
N VAL A 213 -8.64 7.59 -4.70
CA VAL A 213 -9.76 7.64 -5.65
C VAL A 213 -9.65 8.85 -6.56
N GLU A 214 -9.21 9.98 -6.01
CA GLU A 214 -9.05 11.24 -6.73
C GLU A 214 -7.59 11.45 -7.14
N ARG A 215 -7.37 11.69 -8.44
CA ARG A 215 -6.04 11.86 -9.04
C ARG A 215 -5.39 13.15 -8.58
N ASN A 216 -4.19 13.04 -8.01
CA ASN A 216 -3.39 14.15 -7.50
C ASN A 216 -4.08 14.94 -6.35
N TYR A 217 -4.87 14.26 -5.53
CA TYR A 217 -5.52 14.84 -4.37
C TYR A 217 -4.56 14.87 -3.17
N ASN A 218 -3.98 16.04 -2.92
CA ASN A 218 -2.93 16.20 -1.91
C ASN A 218 -3.52 16.46 -0.51
N LEU A 219 -3.29 15.54 0.42
CA LEU A 219 -3.82 15.56 1.79
C LEU A 219 -2.72 15.85 2.80
N MET A 220 -3.00 16.66 3.81
CA MET A 220 -2.16 16.84 5.00
C MET A 220 -2.89 16.32 6.23
N GLU A 221 -2.26 15.48 7.04
CA GLU A 221 -2.78 15.03 8.33
C GLU A 221 -1.73 15.23 9.42
N LEU A 222 -1.98 16.18 10.32
CA LEU A 222 -1.19 16.37 11.54
C LEU A 222 -2.06 16.10 12.76
N GLY A 223 -1.53 15.33 13.71
CA GLY A 223 -2.23 15.02 14.94
C GLY A 223 -1.44 14.11 15.89
N PRO A 224 -2.03 13.70 17.02
CA PRO A 224 -1.34 12.88 18.02
C PRO A 224 -0.95 11.50 17.50
N LYS A 225 -0.01 10.84 18.20
CA LYS A 225 0.42 9.47 17.90
C LYS A 225 -0.72 8.47 18.13
N GLY A 226 -0.69 7.34 17.43
CA GLY A 226 -1.63 6.23 17.67
C GLY A 226 -3.00 6.35 17.00
N THR A 227 -3.20 7.31 16.10
CA THR A 227 -4.48 7.50 15.37
C THR A 227 -4.54 6.75 14.03
N GLY A 228 -3.56 5.91 13.72
CA GLY A 228 -3.51 5.07 12.50
C GLY A 228 -3.15 5.79 11.20
N LYS A 229 -2.64 7.03 11.28
CA LYS A 229 -2.36 7.90 10.12
C LYS A 229 -1.52 7.23 9.03
N SER A 230 -0.44 6.56 9.41
CA SER A 230 0.50 5.92 8.48
C SER A 230 0.03 4.53 8.03
N HIS A 231 -0.72 3.84 8.91
CA HIS A 231 -1.14 2.46 8.73
C HIS A 231 -1.97 2.26 7.45
N ILE A 232 -2.84 3.21 7.13
CA ILE A 232 -3.72 3.12 5.95
C ILE A 232 -2.95 3.06 4.62
N TYR A 233 -1.78 3.70 4.54
CA TYR A 233 -1.01 3.77 3.30
C TYR A 233 -0.06 2.58 3.08
N SER A 234 0.13 1.73 4.10
CA SER A 234 0.99 0.54 4.02
C SER A 234 0.24 -0.78 4.12
N GLU A 235 -0.89 -0.82 4.83
CA GLU A 235 -1.56 -2.07 5.21
C GLU A 235 -2.88 -2.32 4.47
N PHE A 236 -3.54 -1.25 4.02
CA PHE A 236 -4.87 -1.34 3.43
C PHE A 236 -4.87 -1.69 1.93
N SER A 237 -3.92 -1.15 1.16
CA SER A 237 -3.98 -1.24 -0.30
C SER A 237 -2.60 -1.46 -0.94
N PRO A 238 -2.50 -2.30 -1.98
CA PRO A 238 -1.29 -2.44 -2.79
C PRO A 238 -1.04 -1.23 -3.72
N HIS A 239 -1.83 -0.16 -3.60
CA HIS A 239 -1.76 1.05 -4.42
C HIS A 239 -1.18 2.26 -3.68
N GLY A 240 -0.80 2.09 -2.41
CA GLY A 240 -0.15 3.11 -1.60
C GLY A 240 1.31 2.76 -1.31
N GLN A 241 2.18 3.77 -1.35
CA GLN A 241 3.56 3.66 -0.90
C GLN A 241 3.81 4.63 0.26
N LEU A 242 4.04 4.09 1.45
CA LEU A 242 4.53 4.85 2.60
C LEU A 242 6.05 5.00 2.52
N ILE A 243 6.54 6.22 2.72
CA ILE A 243 7.97 6.55 2.81
C ILE A 243 8.23 7.39 4.06
N SER A 244 9.37 7.18 4.72
CA SER A 244 9.80 8.05 5.82
C SER A 244 10.25 9.41 5.26
N GLY A 245 9.75 10.50 5.83
CA GLY A 245 9.93 11.87 5.34
C GLY A 245 11.37 12.39 5.35
N GLY A 246 12.31 11.71 6.03
CA GLY A 246 13.71 12.14 6.12
C GLY A 246 14.58 11.83 4.89
N GLU A 247 14.14 10.95 3.98
CA GLU A 247 15.04 10.33 2.99
C GLU A 247 14.49 10.29 1.55
N VAL A 248 13.56 11.18 1.18
CA VAL A 248 13.09 11.23 -0.21
C VAL A 248 14.02 12.07 -1.08
N SER A 249 14.45 11.50 -2.20
CA SER A 249 15.24 12.18 -3.23
C SER A 249 14.40 12.41 -4.49
N VAL A 250 14.79 13.41 -5.30
CA VAL A 250 14.13 13.69 -6.59
C VAL A 250 14.10 12.44 -7.50
N PRO A 251 15.20 11.65 -7.66
CA PRO A 251 15.16 10.44 -8.48
C PRO A 251 14.19 9.38 -7.99
N LYS A 252 14.04 9.24 -6.66
CA LYS A 252 13.12 8.27 -6.07
C LYS A 252 11.67 8.68 -6.31
N LEU A 253 11.36 9.97 -6.15
CA LEU A 253 9.99 10.46 -6.26
C LEU A 253 9.54 10.65 -7.72
N PHE A 254 10.38 11.25 -8.58
CA PHE A 254 10.00 11.74 -9.91
C PHE A 254 10.69 11.05 -11.07
N VAL A 255 11.97 11.34 -11.32
CA VAL A 255 12.72 10.73 -12.41
C VAL A 255 14.21 10.76 -12.12
N ASN A 256 14.87 9.65 -12.42
CA ASN A 256 16.32 9.60 -12.43
C ASN A 256 16.84 10.07 -13.79
N ASN A 257 17.45 11.26 -13.86
CA ASN A 257 17.99 11.80 -15.11
C ASN A 257 19.14 10.98 -15.71
N ALA A 258 19.85 10.17 -14.92
CA ALA A 258 20.93 9.35 -15.44
C ALA A 258 20.42 8.12 -16.21
N THR A 259 19.25 7.58 -15.82
CA THR A 259 18.68 6.36 -16.41
C THR A 259 17.35 6.58 -17.14
N GLY A 260 16.74 7.77 -17.03
CA GLY A 260 15.39 8.06 -17.51
C GLY A 260 14.26 7.37 -16.74
N ARG A 261 14.58 6.58 -15.70
CA ARG A 261 13.57 5.80 -14.95
C ARG A 261 12.64 6.71 -14.16
N ILE A 262 11.34 6.58 -14.42
CA ILE A 262 10.28 7.25 -13.66
C ILE A 262 10.26 6.70 -12.22
N GLY A 263 10.07 7.60 -11.26
CA GLY A 263 9.99 7.33 -9.82
C GLY A 263 8.57 7.01 -9.36
N LEU A 264 8.35 7.08 -8.04
CA LEU A 264 7.12 6.62 -7.39
C LEU A 264 5.84 7.23 -7.98
N VAL A 265 5.83 8.53 -8.33
CA VAL A 265 4.62 9.21 -8.80
C VAL A 265 4.06 8.66 -10.11
N GLY A 266 4.87 7.97 -10.91
CA GLY A 266 4.43 7.41 -12.18
C GLY A 266 3.64 6.11 -12.08
N TYR A 267 3.57 5.48 -10.91
CA TYR A 267 3.11 4.09 -10.79
C TYR A 267 2.24 3.79 -9.57
N TRP A 268 2.26 4.68 -8.59
CA TRP A 268 1.46 4.58 -7.38
C TRP A 268 0.29 5.55 -7.44
N ASP A 269 -0.85 5.14 -6.88
CA ASP A 269 -2.01 6.03 -6.77
C ASP A 269 -1.79 7.03 -5.63
N VAL A 270 -1.13 6.60 -4.55
CA VAL A 270 -0.77 7.45 -3.41
C VAL A 270 0.68 7.25 -2.98
N VAL A 271 1.40 8.36 -2.83
CA VAL A 271 2.70 8.40 -2.14
C VAL A 271 2.51 9.13 -0.81
N ALA A 272 2.66 8.40 0.30
CA ALA A 272 2.47 8.92 1.64
C ALA A 272 3.81 9.17 2.34
N PHE A 273 3.97 10.37 2.89
CA PHE A 273 5.15 10.81 3.62
C PHE A 273 4.88 10.71 5.12
N ASP A 274 5.43 9.68 5.76
CA ASP A 274 5.36 9.53 7.21
C ASP A 274 6.37 10.43 7.91
N GLU A 275 6.08 10.78 9.15
CA GLU A 275 6.89 11.70 9.96
C GLU A 275 7.27 12.97 9.18
N PHE A 276 6.36 13.50 8.37
CA PHE A 276 6.63 14.66 7.54
C PHE A 276 6.88 15.93 8.38
N ALA A 277 6.30 15.96 9.59
CA ALA A 277 6.54 17.01 10.57
C ALA A 277 7.95 16.93 11.21
N GLY A 278 8.44 18.09 11.64
CA GLY A 278 9.71 18.30 12.33
C GLY A 278 10.40 19.55 11.80
N ARG A 279 10.35 20.66 12.54
CA ARG A 279 10.95 21.95 12.16
C ARG A 279 12.44 21.87 11.82
N GLU A 280 13.16 21.00 12.53
CA GLU A 280 14.60 20.78 12.37
C GLU A 280 14.94 19.98 11.10
N LYS A 281 13.96 19.32 10.46
CA LYS A 281 14.20 18.58 9.24
C LYS A 281 14.48 19.55 8.11
N SER A 282 15.52 19.27 7.32
CA SER A 282 15.85 20.05 6.14
C SER A 282 15.41 19.29 4.90
N ALA A 283 14.58 19.93 4.07
CA ALA A 283 14.22 19.41 2.77
C ALA A 283 15.03 20.09 1.66
N ASN A 284 15.38 19.33 0.63
CA ASN A 284 16.04 19.90 -0.55
C ASN A 284 15.07 20.87 -1.26
N LYS A 285 15.43 22.15 -1.36
CA LYS A 285 14.60 23.18 -2.00
C LYS A 285 14.17 22.80 -3.42
N ALA A 286 15.08 22.20 -4.21
CA ALA A 286 14.76 21.77 -5.57
C ALA A 286 13.69 20.68 -5.60
N LEU A 287 13.68 19.77 -4.61
CA LEU A 287 12.62 18.78 -4.48
C LEU A 287 11.28 19.45 -4.19
N VAL A 288 11.25 20.39 -3.24
CA VAL A 288 10.01 21.10 -2.86
C VAL A 288 9.44 21.87 -4.06
N ASP A 289 10.30 22.54 -4.83
CA ASP A 289 9.86 23.27 -6.03
C ASP A 289 9.29 22.34 -7.11
N ILE A 290 9.89 21.15 -7.32
CA ILE A 290 9.33 20.14 -8.24
C ILE A 290 7.99 19.60 -7.71
N MET A 291 7.87 19.35 -6.40
CA MET A 291 6.61 18.92 -5.79
C MET A 291 5.51 19.96 -5.99
N LYS A 292 5.79 21.25 -5.75
CA LYS A 292 4.84 22.33 -6.01
C LYS A 292 4.41 22.36 -7.48
N ASN A 293 5.34 22.23 -8.42
CA ASN A 293 4.98 22.20 -9.84
C ASN A 293 4.08 21.00 -10.17
N TYR A 294 4.45 19.82 -9.68
CA TYR A 294 3.70 18.58 -9.86
C TYR A 294 2.28 18.66 -9.29
N MET A 295 2.13 19.10 -8.04
CA MET A 295 0.83 19.22 -7.36
C MET A 295 -0.10 20.23 -8.04
N ALA A 296 0.43 21.19 -8.81
CA ALA A 296 -0.39 22.12 -9.58
C ALA A 296 -0.72 21.62 -10.99
N ASN A 297 0.24 20.97 -11.65
CA ASN A 297 0.16 20.69 -13.08
C ASN A 297 -0.04 19.21 -13.43
N LYS A 298 -0.07 18.31 -12.44
CA LYS A 298 -0.07 16.85 -12.62
C LYS A 298 1.04 16.35 -13.56
N SER A 299 2.12 17.12 -13.62
CA SER A 299 3.25 16.86 -14.51
C SER A 299 4.52 17.40 -13.89
N PHE A 300 5.62 16.78 -14.26
CA PHE A 300 6.95 17.22 -13.86
C PHE A 300 7.86 17.21 -15.08
N SER A 301 8.79 18.16 -15.12
CA SER A 301 9.82 18.23 -16.16
C SER A 301 11.17 18.51 -15.51
N ARG A 302 12.20 17.87 -16.04
CA ARG A 302 13.58 18.12 -15.65
C ARG A 302 14.48 18.23 -16.88
N GLY A 303 14.12 19.10 -17.81
CA GLY A 303 14.89 19.41 -19.03
C GLY A 303 14.62 18.49 -20.23
N ILE A 304 13.70 17.54 -20.08
CA ILE A 304 13.16 16.65 -21.12
C ILE A 304 11.64 16.95 -21.25
N ASN A 305 10.98 16.42 -22.28
CA ASN A 305 9.52 16.45 -22.45
C ASN A 305 8.79 16.25 -21.12
N PRO A 306 7.76 17.08 -20.81
CA PRO A 306 6.95 16.94 -19.61
C PRO A 306 6.40 15.52 -19.46
N MET A 307 6.54 14.93 -18.28
CA MET A 307 5.93 13.64 -17.94
C MET A 307 4.69 13.90 -17.09
N GLY A 308 3.55 13.33 -17.51
CA GLY A 308 2.33 13.33 -16.72
C GLY A 308 2.36 12.22 -15.66
N ALA A 309 1.80 12.50 -14.49
CA ALA A 309 1.61 11.53 -13.42
C ALA A 309 0.38 11.92 -12.59
N GLU A 310 -0.25 10.93 -11.95
CA GLU A 310 -1.56 11.12 -11.30
C GLU A 310 -1.55 10.79 -9.80
N ALA A 311 -0.40 10.37 -9.28
CA ALA A 311 -0.24 10.05 -7.87
C ALA A 311 -0.62 11.23 -6.97
N SER A 312 -1.38 10.93 -5.93
CA SER A 312 -1.71 11.83 -4.84
C SER A 312 -0.60 11.83 -3.78
N PHE A 313 -0.39 12.98 -3.13
CA PHE A 313 0.49 13.06 -1.96
C PHE A 313 -0.29 13.07 -0.65
N SER A 314 0.12 12.26 0.31
CA SER A 314 -0.43 12.29 1.67
C SER A 314 0.68 12.56 2.67
N PHE A 315 0.65 13.73 3.30
CA PHE A 315 1.66 14.16 4.25
C PHE A 315 1.16 13.90 5.67
N VAL A 316 1.86 13.05 6.40
CA VAL A 316 1.44 12.57 7.71
C VAL A 316 2.47 12.98 8.75
N GLY A 317 2.02 13.60 9.85
CA GLY A 317 2.91 14.07 10.89
C GLY A 317 2.24 14.22 12.25
N ASN A 318 3.02 14.70 13.21
CA ASN A 318 2.54 15.06 14.54
C ASN A 318 2.49 16.57 14.68
N THR A 319 1.54 17.07 15.46
CA THR A 319 1.53 18.48 15.89
C THR A 319 2.55 18.69 17.00
N ASP A 320 3.18 19.86 17.06
CA ASP A 320 4.13 20.21 18.13
C ASP A 320 3.39 20.53 19.44
N HIS A 321 2.26 21.21 19.33
CA HIS A 321 1.42 21.60 20.46
C HIS A 321 -0.04 21.15 20.30
N ASN A 322 -0.84 21.40 21.34
CA ASN A 322 -2.29 21.21 21.28
C ASN A 322 -2.97 22.33 20.48
N VAL A 323 -4.19 22.06 19.99
CA VAL A 323 -4.93 22.98 19.12
C VAL A 323 -5.16 24.36 19.75
N PRO A 324 -5.60 24.49 21.02
CA PRO A 324 -5.77 25.81 21.63
C PRO A 324 -4.48 26.65 21.67
N PHE A 325 -3.34 26.01 21.88
CA PHE A 325 -2.04 26.69 21.86
C PHE A 325 -1.69 27.17 20.45
N MET A 326 -1.80 26.31 19.44
CA MET A 326 -1.47 26.64 18.05
C MET A 326 -2.34 27.80 17.54
N LEU A 327 -3.65 27.76 17.77
CA LEU A 327 -4.57 28.82 17.35
C LEU A 327 -4.28 30.19 18.01
N LYS A 328 -3.66 30.19 19.19
CA LYS A 328 -3.35 31.42 19.93
C LYS A 328 -1.97 31.99 19.62
N ASN A 329 -0.98 31.13 19.37
CA ASN A 329 0.43 31.53 19.35
C ASN A 329 1.12 31.31 17.99
N SER A 330 0.51 30.55 17.08
CA SER A 330 1.11 30.19 15.78
C SER A 330 0.02 29.85 14.75
N ASP A 331 0.09 28.66 14.15
CA ASP A 331 -0.78 28.15 13.10
C ASP A 331 -0.77 26.61 13.09
N LEU A 332 -1.62 26.00 12.26
CA LEU A 332 -1.80 24.54 12.18
C LEU A 332 -0.69 23.81 11.39
N PHE A 333 0.21 24.54 10.74
CA PHE A 333 1.35 24.05 9.97
C PHE A 333 2.68 24.30 10.68
N GLU A 334 2.65 24.77 11.93
CA GLU A 334 3.84 25.17 12.66
C GLU A 334 4.88 24.05 12.78
N ALA A 335 4.44 22.78 12.73
CA ALA A 335 5.31 21.62 12.84
C ALA A 335 6.03 21.26 11.53
N LEU A 336 5.69 21.91 10.41
CA LEU A 336 6.32 21.65 9.13
C LEU A 336 7.76 22.17 9.08
N PRO A 337 8.64 21.50 8.31
CA PRO A 337 9.92 22.09 7.91
C PRO A 337 9.72 23.45 7.24
N SER A 338 10.63 24.39 7.45
CA SER A 338 10.52 25.76 6.92
C SER A 338 10.35 25.83 5.41
N GLN A 339 10.88 24.86 4.65
CA GLN A 339 10.74 24.79 3.20
C GLN A 339 9.31 24.43 2.75
N PHE A 340 8.55 23.72 3.59
CA PHE A 340 7.15 23.36 3.33
C PHE A 340 6.16 24.32 4.00
N HIS A 341 6.63 25.13 4.95
CA HIS A 341 5.86 26.25 5.51
C HIS A 341 5.90 27.48 4.57
N ASP A 342 5.48 27.27 3.33
CA ASP A 342 5.42 28.24 2.25
C ASP A 342 4.00 28.29 1.68
N SER A 343 3.48 29.48 1.43
CA SER A 343 2.09 29.66 0.98
C SER A 343 1.82 28.93 -0.34
N ALA A 344 2.78 28.90 -1.26
CA ALA A 344 2.63 28.20 -2.52
C ALA A 344 2.53 26.67 -2.32
N PHE A 345 3.22 26.09 -1.34
CA PHE A 345 3.04 24.68 -1.03
C PHE A 345 1.67 24.41 -0.40
N ILE A 346 1.29 25.21 0.61
CA ILE A 346 0.04 25.03 1.36
C ILE A 346 -1.19 25.19 0.46
N ASP A 347 -1.17 26.14 -0.49
CA ASP A 347 -2.25 26.39 -1.45
C ASP A 347 -2.53 25.19 -2.40
N ARG A 348 -1.60 24.24 -2.50
CA ARG A 348 -1.73 23.03 -3.32
C ARG A 348 -2.24 21.80 -2.54
N LEU A 349 -2.46 21.96 -1.23
CA LEU A 349 -3.15 20.96 -0.41
C LEU A 349 -4.65 21.07 -0.64
N HIS A 350 -5.28 19.94 -0.96
CA HIS A 350 -6.72 19.86 -1.21
C HIS A 350 -7.51 19.75 0.10
N ALA A 351 -6.91 19.14 1.12
CA ALA A 351 -7.51 19.01 2.44
C ALA A 351 -6.45 18.97 3.54
N TYR A 352 -6.83 19.52 4.69
CA TYR A 352 -6.17 19.32 5.97
C TYR A 352 -7.09 18.44 6.85
N LEU A 353 -6.65 17.22 7.13
CA LEU A 353 -7.33 16.31 8.04
C LEU A 353 -6.88 16.63 9.48
N PRO A 354 -7.80 17.09 10.36
CA PRO A 354 -7.49 17.39 11.75
C PRO A 354 -7.25 16.09 12.51
N GLY A 355 -6.02 15.61 12.53
CA GLY A 355 -5.66 14.32 13.13
C GLY A 355 -5.93 14.27 14.64
N TRP A 356 -6.09 15.42 15.31
CA TRP A 356 -6.50 15.52 16.72
C TRP A 356 -7.99 15.23 16.97
N GLU A 357 -8.83 15.24 15.94
CA GLU A 357 -10.23 14.77 16.04
C GLU A 357 -10.34 13.25 15.87
N VAL A 358 -9.26 12.58 15.44
CA VAL A 358 -9.23 11.13 15.29
C VAL A 358 -8.84 10.49 16.63
N ASP A 359 -9.71 9.63 17.14
CA ASP A 359 -9.45 8.89 18.36
C ASP A 359 -8.22 7.99 18.23
N VAL A 360 -7.54 7.76 19.37
CA VAL A 360 -6.48 6.76 19.46
C VAL A 360 -7.11 5.39 19.21
N ILE A 361 -6.60 4.67 18.21
CA ILE A 361 -7.17 3.40 17.79
C ILE A 361 -6.92 2.33 18.86
N ARG A 362 -7.99 1.62 19.24
CA ARG A 362 -7.96 0.53 20.21
C ARG A 362 -8.49 -0.76 19.60
N GLY A 363 -8.13 -1.90 20.21
CA GLY A 363 -8.53 -3.23 19.74
C GLY A 363 -10.04 -3.42 19.56
N GLU A 364 -10.84 -2.78 20.42
CA GLU A 364 -12.32 -2.78 20.41
C GLU A 364 -12.96 -2.00 19.25
N MET A 365 -12.19 -1.11 18.61
CA MET A 365 -12.65 -0.33 17.46
C MET A 365 -12.59 -1.12 16.15
N PHE A 366 -12.00 -2.32 16.14
CA PHE A 366 -11.92 -3.16 14.94
C PHE A 366 -13.17 -4.02 14.78
N THR A 367 -13.66 -4.13 13.54
CA THR A 367 -14.83 -4.96 13.22
C THR A 367 -14.48 -6.45 13.24
N LYS A 368 -15.50 -7.27 13.49
CA LYS A 368 -15.50 -8.72 13.22
C LYS A 368 -16.42 -9.11 12.06
N GLY A 369 -17.08 -8.12 11.45
CA GLY A 369 -18.02 -8.29 10.36
C GLY A 369 -17.33 -8.51 9.01
N TYR A 370 -18.14 -8.45 7.95
CA TYR A 370 -17.67 -8.62 6.57
C TYR A 370 -17.30 -7.27 5.95
N GLY A 371 -16.29 -7.27 5.09
CA GLY A 371 -15.95 -6.10 4.27
C GLY A 371 -14.78 -6.33 3.34
#